data_AF-A0A9D4Q1W8-F1
#
_entry.id   AF-A0A9D4Q1W8-F1
#
_cell.length_a   1.000
_cell.length_b   1.000
_cell.length_c   1.000
_cell.angle_alpha   90.00
_cell.angle_beta   90.00
_cell.angle_gamma   90.00
#
_symmetry.space_group_name_H-M   'P 1'
#
loop_
_entity.id
_entity.type
_entity.pdbx_description
1 polymer ?
#
loop_
_entity_poly.entity_id
_entity_poly.type
_entity_poly.pdbx_seq_one_letter_code
_entity_poly.pdbx_strand_id
1 'polypeptide(L)'
;MLLTDCGFPTRLGNSVTRPSTPDLSLVAYGGKSSWRNMGEDLGSDHFIIETTLHAQCKTIKIQRIIDWDLFRSSRRDKGPPKDYEDWTETLFSDVAASTKEIELEDDFFPTIDSHLAHLFEAKRLSKNGG
;
A
#
# COMPACT_ATOMS: atom_id res chain seq x y z
N MET A 1 -2.08 11.26 -17.82
CA MET A 1 -3.14 11.92 -18.62
C MET A 1 -3.50 13.22 -17.93
N LEU A 2 -3.58 14.33 -18.67
CA LEU A 2 -4.05 15.61 -18.13
C LEU A 2 -5.58 15.54 -18.01
N LEU A 3 -6.12 15.85 -16.83
CA LEU A 3 -7.56 15.91 -16.59
C LEU A 3 -8.12 17.33 -16.69
N THR A 4 -7.28 18.34 -16.44
CA THR A 4 -7.68 19.76 -16.47
C THR A 4 -8.18 20.17 -17.85
N ASP A 5 -9.36 20.80 -17.89
CA ASP A 5 -9.82 21.52 -19.07
C ASP A 5 -9.31 22.96 -19.04
N CYS A 6 -8.35 23.26 -19.93
CA CYS A 6 -7.74 24.59 -20.04
C CYS A 6 -8.69 25.65 -20.63
N GLY A 7 -9.87 25.27 -21.13
CA GLY A 7 -10.91 26.21 -21.56
C GLY A 7 -11.59 26.95 -20.40
N PHE A 8 -11.47 26.41 -19.18
CA PHE A 8 -12.03 27.00 -17.97
C PHE A 8 -10.91 27.48 -17.04
N PRO A 9 -10.72 28.81 -16.89
CA PRO A 9 -9.68 29.34 -16.03
C PRO A 9 -9.88 28.89 -14.59
N THR A 10 -8.82 28.43 -13.93
CA THR A 10 -8.84 28.03 -12.51
C THR A 10 -8.49 29.20 -11.59
N ARG A 11 -7.94 30.28 -12.16
CA ARG A 11 -7.64 31.52 -11.47
C ARG A 11 -8.28 32.70 -12.19
N LEU A 12 -8.99 33.53 -11.43
CA LEU A 12 -9.55 34.79 -11.90
C LEU A 12 -8.45 35.84 -12.04
N GLY A 13 -8.52 36.55 -13.17
CA GLY A 13 -7.68 37.71 -13.40
C GLY A 13 -8.12 38.90 -12.55
N ASN A 14 -7.29 39.95 -12.55
CA ASN A 14 -7.63 41.25 -11.99
C ASN A 14 -7.44 42.33 -13.07
N SER A 15 -7.41 43.61 -12.67
CA SER A 15 -7.23 44.74 -13.61
C SER A 15 -5.90 44.73 -14.37
N VAL A 16 -4.93 43.92 -13.95
CA VAL A 16 -3.58 43.85 -14.52
C VAL A 16 -3.31 42.50 -15.20
N THR A 17 -3.90 41.42 -14.70
CA THR A 17 -3.66 40.05 -15.19
C THR A 17 -4.95 39.41 -15.70
N ARG A 18 -4.89 38.76 -16.86
CA ARG A 18 -6.03 37.99 -17.41
C ARG A 18 -6.29 36.69 -16.62
N PRO A 19 -7.52 36.12 -16.69
CA PRO A 19 -7.80 34.78 -16.17
C PRO A 19 -6.83 33.73 -16.73
N SER A 20 -6.47 32.75 -15.90
CA SER A 20 -5.47 31.73 -16.24
C SER A 20 -5.77 30.38 -15.59
N THR A 21 -5.09 29.33 -16.04
CA THR A 21 -5.25 27.95 -15.52
C THR A 21 -3.92 27.43 -14.95
N PRO A 22 -3.44 27.98 -13.82
CA PRO A 22 -2.22 27.49 -13.17
C PRO A 22 -2.43 26.14 -12.45
N ASP A 23 -3.67 25.77 -12.11
CA ASP A 23 -3.98 24.58 -11.33
C ASP A 23 -4.18 23.36 -12.24
N LEU A 24 -3.31 22.35 -12.10
CA LEU A 24 -3.28 21.19 -12.98
C LEU A 24 -3.53 19.89 -12.22
N SER A 25 -4.48 19.10 -12.71
CA SER A 25 -4.76 17.73 -12.25
C SER A 25 -4.23 16.73 -13.28
N LEU A 26 -3.25 15.93 -12.87
CA LEU A 26 -2.69 14.85 -13.68
C LEU A 26 -2.96 13.50 -13.02
N VAL A 27 -3.34 12.51 -13.81
CA VAL A 27 -3.49 11.12 -13.35
C VAL A 27 -2.50 10.20 -14.05
N ALA A 28 -1.83 9.35 -13.26
CA ALA A 28 -1.02 8.25 -13.76
C ALA A 28 -1.92 7.02 -13.95
N TYR A 29 -1.99 6.51 -15.18
CA TYR A 29 -2.64 5.27 -15.63
C TYR A 29 -4.09 4.94 -15.17
N GLY A 30 -4.97 4.75 -16.17
CA GLY A 30 -5.98 3.68 -16.23
C GLY A 30 -7.24 3.75 -15.36
N GLY A 31 -7.27 4.55 -14.29
CA GLY A 31 -8.46 4.70 -13.46
C GLY A 31 -9.55 5.56 -14.11
N LYS A 32 -10.83 5.21 -13.90
CA LYS A 32 -11.92 6.15 -14.16
C LYS A 32 -11.68 7.37 -13.27
N SER A 33 -11.54 8.53 -13.89
CA SER A 33 -11.29 9.79 -13.20
C SER A 33 -12.04 10.90 -13.90
N SER A 34 -12.48 11.89 -13.13
CA SER A 34 -13.13 13.08 -13.64
C SER A 34 -12.58 14.32 -12.98
N TRP A 35 -12.73 15.43 -13.66
CA TRP A 35 -12.29 16.74 -13.22
C TRP A 35 -13.40 17.74 -13.53
N ARG A 36 -13.60 18.70 -12.63
CA ARG A 36 -14.57 19.77 -12.78
C ARG A 36 -14.08 21.03 -12.06
N ASN A 37 -14.12 22.16 -12.76
CA ASN A 37 -14.08 23.47 -12.12
C ASN A 37 -15.47 23.79 -11.55
N MET A 38 -15.56 24.04 -10.25
CA MET A 38 -16.83 24.27 -9.57
C MET A 38 -17.42 25.66 -9.84
N GLY A 39 -16.61 26.60 -10.35
CA GLY A 39 -17.03 27.99 -10.58
C GLY A 39 -17.26 28.79 -9.29
N GLU A 40 -16.97 28.20 -8.13
CA GLU A 40 -17.05 28.82 -6.81
C GLU A 40 -15.64 29.18 -6.33
N ASP A 41 -15.43 30.42 -5.87
CA ASP A 41 -14.13 30.92 -5.41
C ASP A 41 -14.07 31.15 -3.89
N LEU A 42 -15.23 31.24 -3.22
CA LEU A 42 -15.36 31.55 -1.79
C LEU A 42 -14.56 32.81 -1.36
N GLY A 43 -14.40 33.78 -2.25
CA GLY A 43 -13.60 34.99 -2.01
C GLY A 43 -12.09 34.84 -2.23
N SER A 44 -11.65 33.74 -2.84
CA SER A 44 -10.29 33.52 -3.35
C SER A 44 -10.12 34.11 -4.76
N ASP A 45 -8.88 34.29 -5.24
CA ASP A 45 -8.62 34.53 -6.66
C ASP A 45 -8.55 33.23 -7.49
N HIS A 46 -8.75 32.06 -6.86
CA HIS A 46 -8.85 30.75 -7.49
C HIS A 46 -10.24 30.13 -7.32
N PHE A 47 -10.69 29.43 -8.37
CA PHE A 47 -11.87 28.57 -8.31
C PHE A 47 -11.56 27.23 -7.65
N ILE A 48 -12.54 26.68 -6.95
CA ILE A 48 -12.49 25.33 -6.40
C ILE A 48 -12.46 24.32 -7.54
N ILE A 49 -11.46 23.45 -7.51
CA ILE A 49 -11.28 22.38 -8.47
C ILE A 49 -11.61 21.04 -7.81
N GLU A 50 -12.57 20.33 -8.38
CA GLU A 50 -12.97 19.00 -7.95
C GLU A 50 -12.33 17.96 -8.87
N THR A 51 -11.58 17.02 -8.30
CA THR A 51 -11.04 15.86 -9.01
C THR A 51 -11.55 14.59 -8.35
N THR A 52 -12.29 13.76 -9.09
CA THR A 52 -12.79 12.48 -8.60
C THR A 52 -11.93 11.35 -9.15
N LEU A 53 -11.45 10.49 -8.26
CA LEU A 53 -10.68 9.29 -8.61
C LEU A 53 -11.48 8.05 -8.19
N HIS A 54 -11.81 7.20 -9.15
CA HIS A 54 -12.41 5.90 -8.84
C HIS A 54 -11.29 4.88 -8.61
N ALA A 55 -10.89 4.74 -7.36
CA ALA A 55 -10.05 3.63 -6.93
C ALA A 55 -10.93 2.42 -6.61
N GLN A 56 -10.53 1.23 -7.05
CA GLN A 56 -11.06 0.00 -6.47
C GLN A 56 -10.53 -0.09 -5.03
N CYS A 57 -11.41 -0.43 -4.09
CA CYS A 57 -11.01 -0.65 -2.70
C CYS A 57 -9.91 -1.74 -2.68
N LYS A 58 -8.79 -1.44 -2.03
CA LYS A 58 -7.55 -2.24 -2.07
C LYS A 58 -7.85 -3.69 -1.64
N THR A 59 -7.43 -4.67 -2.44
CA THR A 59 -7.42 -6.07 -2.01
C THR A 59 -6.29 -6.25 -0.99
N ILE A 60 -6.60 -6.65 0.24
CA ILE A 60 -5.60 -7.03 1.24
C ILE A 60 -4.77 -8.17 0.63
N LYS A 61 -3.46 -7.95 0.44
CA LYS A 61 -2.56 -9.03 0.03
C LYS A 61 -2.09 -9.74 1.30
N ILE A 62 -2.49 -11.01 1.42
CA ILE A 62 -1.99 -11.90 2.46
C ILE A 62 -0.67 -12.51 1.97
N GLN A 63 0.43 -12.27 2.67
CA GLN A 63 1.71 -12.93 2.42
C GLN A 63 2.01 -13.95 3.52
N ARG A 64 2.46 -15.14 3.12
CA ARG A 64 2.93 -16.19 4.05
C ARG A 64 4.42 -16.03 4.29
N ILE A 65 4.82 -15.92 5.55
CA ILE A 65 6.22 -15.85 5.98
C ILE A 65 6.51 -16.99 6.96
N ILE A 66 7.62 -17.68 6.76
CA ILE A 66 8.08 -18.75 7.65
C ILE A 66 9.04 -18.15 8.67
N ASP A 67 8.74 -18.32 9.96
CA ASP A 67 9.63 -18.02 11.07
C ASP A 67 10.69 -19.13 11.18
N TRP A 68 11.84 -18.90 10.56
CA TRP A 68 12.90 -19.91 10.49
C TRP A 68 13.54 -20.22 11.85
N ASP A 69 13.49 -19.29 12.80
CA ASP A 69 14.06 -19.52 14.12
C ASP A 69 13.11 -20.37 14.97
N LEU A 70 11.80 -20.11 14.88
CA LEU A 70 10.79 -21.00 15.45
C LEU A 70 10.89 -22.41 14.84
N PHE A 71 10.99 -22.50 13.51
CA PHE A 71 11.14 -23.79 12.80
C PHE A 71 12.39 -24.56 13.27
N ARG A 72 13.54 -23.89 13.42
CA ARG A 72 14.78 -24.55 13.88
C ARG A 72 14.70 -24.95 15.35
N SER A 73 14.08 -24.13 16.20
CA SER A 73 13.92 -24.43 17.62
C SER A 73 12.99 -25.62 17.86
N SER A 74 11.86 -25.69 17.14
CA SER A 74 10.87 -26.77 17.28
C SER A 74 11.40 -28.14 16.85
N ARG A 75 12.44 -28.17 16.01
CA ARG A 75 13.09 -29.39 15.52
C ARG A 75 14.37 -29.77 16.26
N ARG A 76 14.94 -28.88 17.08
CA ARG A 76 16.22 -29.12 17.77
C ARG A 76 16.19 -30.34 18.68
N ASP A 77 15.06 -30.55 19.36
CA ASP A 77 14.90 -31.62 20.35
C ASP A 77 14.06 -32.80 19.81
N LYS A 78 13.77 -32.81 18.50
CA LYS A 78 13.05 -33.95 17.90
C LYS A 78 14.00 -35.12 17.70
N GLY A 79 13.55 -36.29 18.14
CA GLY A 79 14.25 -37.56 17.90
C GLY A 79 14.34 -37.91 16.41
N PRO A 80 15.16 -38.91 16.06
CA PRO A 80 15.28 -39.35 14.67
C PRO A 80 13.92 -39.84 14.14
N PRO A 81 13.60 -39.56 12.87
CA PRO A 81 12.37 -40.05 12.25
C PRO A 81 12.39 -41.56 12.12
N LYS A 82 11.20 -42.18 12.10
CA LYS A 82 11.06 -43.63 11.98
C LYS A 82 11.36 -44.13 10.56
N ASP A 83 10.87 -43.39 9.58
CA ASP A 83 11.05 -43.63 8.15
C ASP A 83 11.01 -42.31 7.37
N TYR A 84 11.13 -42.37 6.05
CA TYR A 84 11.16 -41.17 5.20
C TYR A 84 9.79 -40.49 5.14
N GLU A 85 8.72 -41.26 5.16
CA GLU A 85 7.35 -40.78 5.16
C GLU A 85 7.06 -39.96 6.43
N ASP A 86 7.32 -40.51 7.61
CA ASP A 86 7.23 -39.83 8.92
C ASP A 86 8.11 -38.57 8.96
N TRP A 87 9.31 -38.64 8.38
CA TRP A 87 10.18 -37.48 8.29
C TRP A 87 9.60 -36.34 7.42
N THR A 88 9.03 -36.68 6.26
CA THR A 88 8.44 -35.68 5.36
C THR A 88 7.16 -35.07 5.93
N GLU A 89 6.29 -35.87 6.53
CA GLU A 89 5.07 -35.39 7.18
C GLU A 89 5.38 -34.43 8.33
N THR A 90 6.33 -34.81 9.20
CA THR A 90 6.76 -33.94 10.29
C THR A 90 7.41 -32.66 9.78
N LEU A 91 8.14 -32.71 8.66
CA LEU A 91 8.72 -31.54 8.01
C LEU A 91 7.66 -30.56 7.50
N PHE A 92 6.65 -31.05 6.77
CA PHE A 92 5.56 -30.19 6.29
C PHE A 92 4.75 -29.60 7.44
N SER A 93 4.49 -30.40 8.49
CA SER A 93 3.80 -29.94 9.70
C SER A 93 4.57 -28.81 10.40
N ASP A 94 5.89 -28.94 10.54
CA ASP A 94 6.72 -27.93 11.20
C ASP A 94 6.82 -26.63 10.41
N VAL A 95 6.89 -26.73 9.08
CA VAL A 95 6.84 -25.56 8.20
C VAL A 95 5.49 -24.86 8.33
N ALA A 96 4.39 -25.61 8.32
CA ALA A 96 3.05 -25.04 8.49
C ALA A 96 2.88 -24.36 9.85
N ALA A 97 3.34 -25.00 10.93
CA ALA A 97 3.28 -24.46 12.30
C ALA A 97 4.14 -23.20 12.48
N SER A 98 5.20 -23.06 11.68
CA SER A 98 6.09 -21.90 11.71
C SER A 98 5.74 -20.84 10.66
N THR A 99 4.71 -21.08 9.83
CA THR A 99 4.26 -20.13 8.82
C THR A 99 3.20 -19.21 9.43
N LYS A 100 3.42 -17.89 9.32
CA LYS A 100 2.46 -16.86 9.68
C LYS A 100 1.94 -16.18 8.43
N GLU A 101 0.66 -15.83 8.43
CA GLU A 101 0.05 -14.99 7.40
C GLU A 101 0.07 -13.54 7.88
N ILE A 102 0.64 -12.66 7.07
CA ILE A 102 0.75 -11.24 7.36
C ILE A 102 -0.06 -10.49 6.31
N GLU A 103 -0.98 -9.66 6.79
CA GLU A 103 -1.69 -8.69 5.97
C GLU A 103 -0.75 -7.53 5.67
N LEU A 104 -0.44 -7.35 4.38
CA LEU A 104 0.33 -6.19 3.92
C LEU A 104 -0.62 -5.05 3.63
N GLU A 105 -0.51 -3.97 4.42
CA GLU A 105 -1.05 -2.66 4.05
C GLU A 105 -0.15 -2.07 2.95
N ASP A 106 -0.61 -2.09 1.69
CA ASP A 106 0.17 -1.67 0.52
C ASP A 106 0.44 -0.16 0.55
N ASP A 107 1.70 0.22 0.78
CA ASP A 107 2.53 1.02 -0.14
C ASP A 107 3.96 1.16 0.44
N PHE A 108 4.77 0.11 0.40
CA PHE A 108 6.24 0.21 0.31
C PHE A 108 6.83 -1.19 0.07
N PHE A 109 7.61 -1.34 -1.00
CA PHE A 109 8.48 -2.46 -1.39
C PHE A 109 7.90 -3.59 -2.28
N PRO A 110 8.39 -3.72 -3.53
CA PRO A 110 8.23 -4.95 -4.29
C PRO A 110 9.14 -6.01 -3.65
N THR A 111 8.54 -7.06 -3.06
CA THR A 111 9.25 -8.16 -2.37
C THR A 111 10.09 -7.69 -1.17
N ILE A 112 9.44 -7.59 -0.01
CA ILE A 112 10.14 -7.50 1.28
C ILE A 112 10.85 -8.84 1.51
N ASP A 113 12.19 -8.80 1.60
CA ASP A 113 13.00 -9.90 2.14
C ASP A 113 12.49 -10.25 3.54
N SER A 114 12.36 -11.54 3.85
CA SER A 114 12.00 -12.08 5.17
C SER A 114 12.66 -11.34 6.34
N HIS A 115 13.91 -10.92 6.18
CA HIS A 115 14.64 -10.15 7.19
C HIS A 115 14.07 -8.74 7.42
N LEU A 116 13.65 -8.04 6.36
CA LEU A 116 12.99 -6.73 6.46
C LEU A 116 11.59 -6.85 7.09
N ALA A 117 10.86 -7.93 6.82
CA ALA A 117 9.54 -8.16 7.43
C ALA A 117 9.63 -8.27 8.97
N HIS A 118 10.62 -9.01 9.48
CA HIS A 118 10.85 -9.14 10.93
C HIS A 118 11.24 -7.80 11.59
N LEU A 119 12.02 -6.95 10.90
CA LEU A 119 12.37 -5.61 11.40
C LEU A 119 11.14 -4.69 11.51
N PHE A 120 10.20 -4.79 10.56
CA PHE A 120 8.95 -4.03 10.62
C PHE A 120 8.05 -4.48 11.79
N GLU A 121 7.97 -5.78 12.04
CA GLU A 121 7.22 -6.34 13.18
C GLU A 121 7.79 -5.84 14.52
N ALA A 122 9.11 -5.90 14.70
CA ALA A 122 9.78 -5.40 15.91
C ALA A 122 9.54 -3.90 16.14
N LYS A 123 9.52 -3.11 15.05
CA LYS A 123 9.23 -1.67 15.11
C LYS A 123 7.76 -1.36 15.41
N ARG A 124 6.82 -2.22 15.01
CA ARG A 124 5.39 -2.05 15.31
C ARG A 124 5.09 -2.38 16.77
N LEU A 125 5.69 -3.46 17.29
CA LEU A 125 5.57 -3.85 18.69
C LEU A 125 6.16 -2.80 19.65
N SER A 126 7.26 -2.13 19.26
CA SER A 126 7.84 -1.06 20.10
C SER A 126 7.00 0.22 20.15
N LYS A 127 6.12 0.46 19.17
CA LYS A 127 5.21 1.62 19.15
C LYS A 127 3.89 1.41 19.91
N ASN A 128 3.43 0.17 20.07
CA ASN A 128 2.19 -0.16 20.79
C ASN A 128 2.40 -0.42 22.30
N GLY A 129 3.63 -0.30 22.80
CA GLY A 129 3.99 -0.46 24.21
C GLY A 129 4.24 0.85 24.97
N GLY A 130 3.69 1.97 24.51
CA GLY A 130 3.82 3.30 25.13
C GLY A 130 2.48 3.89 25.54
#